data_AF-A0A954QHY1-F1
#
_entry.id   AF-A0A954QHY1-F1
#
_cell.length_a   1.000
_cell.length_b   1.000
_cell.length_c   1.000
_cell.angle_alpha   90.00
_cell.angle_beta   90.00
_cell.angle_gamma   90.00
#
_symmetry.space_group_name_H-M   'P 1'
#
loop_
_entity.id
_entity.type
_entity.pdbx_description
1 polymer ?
#
loop_
_entity_poly.entity_id
_entity_poly.type
_entity_poly.pdbx_seq_one_letter_code
_entity_poly.pdbx_strand_id
1 'polypeptide(L)'
;MSQRGVADRRVDSSWRPMSQWRAITAVLTLSCAMCGFLLCSFTQAQTESASETSITRPKPYAQATPVGDVLPPRSTAPGNRGGAAQADFDTLIDLIETTIAPDTWETVGGEGAISGFPGGVYVDPAGVLRQIPEASVPKLEQLWQRAARTSHWTGEPVANPSPLRCVSLRALHEAWLNRNPADTESIDQMLHLAGLERIDRVLLARHRINEDTADSNAPPALDDVVLAGPAGPWTVDRQGRHVSKRTGRPVLRLEDWVHLLRNAEQQNGRYTCSITPTDTGLAAAQRYATEAAARPLRAGQRRSYLDGLRESLGLQRVEIQGLDPNSRVARVLVEADHHMKKIGIGLEPGTDRVTSYLDRLVESRRIPQSMDILRWWFTLAPDVVTLNRPPKGDETSSSEYLFAKQAVQVLSENELLSERGERVHTGTSDELTARFAQEFTADFAELGRKYPVYADLDNLFRWSIVAALVHQSTANSHAMPSTSTTGSDATPRSPWTPAELLRSDLTWIQTARAARWVPSIINDRSIDRRQFVAVVSGGVQFDHSQIPTPATEKTFRKPSDLAPTAGHANWWWDAASR
;
A
#
# COMPACT_ATOMS: atom_id res chain seq x y z
N MET A 1 -14.28 -82.83 9.38
CA MET A 1 -14.11 -83.51 8.07
C MET A 1 -13.05 -82.77 7.27
N SER A 2 -12.04 -83.50 6.78
CA SER A 2 -11.09 -83.24 5.67
C SER A 2 -10.34 -81.89 5.62
N GLN A 3 -9.03 -81.81 5.93
CA GLN A 3 -7.84 -82.09 5.09
C GLN A 3 -7.63 -81.23 3.82
N ARG A 4 -6.48 -80.52 3.84
CA ARG A 4 -5.42 -80.30 2.83
C ARG A 4 -5.65 -79.42 1.58
N GLY A 5 -4.67 -78.54 1.34
CA GLY A 5 -4.34 -77.96 0.03
C GLY A 5 -3.24 -76.89 0.10
N VAL A 6 -2.01 -77.23 -0.30
CA VAL A 6 -0.82 -76.37 -0.43
C VAL A 6 -0.62 -76.02 -1.92
N ALA A 7 -0.29 -74.76 -2.25
CA ALA A 7 0.53 -74.29 -3.39
C ALA A 7 0.47 -72.74 -3.42
N ASP A 8 1.51 -71.99 -3.04
CA ASP A 8 2.77 -71.65 -3.72
C ASP A 8 2.65 -70.66 -4.92
N ARG A 9 3.33 -69.52 -4.73
CA ARG A 9 3.94 -68.57 -5.69
C ARG A 9 3.10 -67.87 -6.78
N ARG A 10 3.08 -66.52 -6.73
CA ARG A 10 4.00 -65.65 -7.52
C ARG A 10 3.87 -64.17 -7.12
N VAL A 11 4.99 -63.63 -6.64
CA VAL A 11 5.33 -62.20 -6.67
C VAL A 11 5.69 -61.87 -8.11
N ASP A 12 5.04 -60.88 -8.72
CA ASP A 12 5.47 -60.36 -10.01
C ASP A 12 6.00 -58.93 -9.85
N SER A 13 7.33 -58.87 -9.80
CA SER A 13 8.15 -57.67 -9.87
C SER A 13 8.36 -57.30 -11.33
N SER A 14 7.62 -56.34 -11.86
CA SER A 14 7.93 -55.74 -13.17
C SER A 14 8.70 -54.44 -13.01
N TRP A 15 10.02 -54.60 -12.90
CA TRP A 15 11.01 -53.57 -13.18
C TRP A 15 10.86 -53.12 -14.63
N ARG A 16 10.64 -51.82 -14.86
CA ARG A 16 10.74 -51.21 -16.19
C ARG A 16 12.19 -50.75 -16.45
N PRO A 17 12.73 -50.96 -17.68
CA PRO A 17 14.17 -50.91 -17.96
C PRO A 17 14.75 -49.49 -18.14
N MET A 18 16.04 -49.39 -17.81
CA MET A 18 16.94 -48.22 -17.80
C MET A 18 17.30 -47.61 -19.18
N SER A 19 16.44 -47.73 -20.21
CA SER A 19 16.76 -47.22 -21.56
C SER A 19 16.05 -45.92 -21.96
N GLN A 20 15.17 -45.36 -21.12
CA GLN A 20 14.47 -44.10 -21.42
C GLN A 20 15.08 -42.84 -20.76
N TRP A 21 16.11 -42.99 -19.91
CA TRP A 21 16.78 -41.87 -19.25
C TRP A 21 17.96 -41.27 -20.04
N ARG A 22 18.34 -41.84 -21.19
CA ARG A 22 19.41 -41.30 -22.04
C ARG A 22 18.95 -40.31 -23.12
N ALA A 23 17.64 -40.20 -23.36
CA ALA A 23 17.08 -39.25 -24.34
C ALA A 23 16.74 -37.88 -23.71
N ILE A 24 16.47 -37.81 -22.41
CA ILE A 24 16.07 -36.58 -21.72
C ILE A 24 17.29 -35.72 -21.32
N THR A 25 18.46 -36.33 -21.11
CA THR A 25 19.73 -35.62 -20.79
C THR A 25 20.40 -34.99 -22.02
N ALA A 26 20.02 -35.39 -23.24
CA ALA A 26 20.60 -34.86 -24.49
C ALA A 26 19.87 -33.61 -25.04
N VAL A 27 18.62 -33.37 -24.63
CA VAL A 27 17.85 -32.18 -25.03
C VAL A 27 18.12 -30.98 -24.10
N LEU A 28 18.48 -31.24 -22.85
CA LEU A 28 18.84 -30.20 -21.86
C LEU A 28 20.25 -29.60 -22.05
N THR A 29 21.16 -30.29 -22.74
CA THR A 29 22.50 -29.77 -23.05
C THR A 29 22.56 -28.95 -24.35
N LEU A 30 21.58 -29.06 -25.25
CA LEU A 30 21.52 -28.24 -26.47
C LEU A 30 20.89 -26.86 -26.28
N SER A 31 20.00 -26.67 -25.29
CA SER A 31 19.43 -25.33 -24.99
C SER A 31 20.41 -24.38 -24.28
N CYS A 32 21.39 -24.90 -23.53
CA CYS A 32 22.42 -24.07 -22.90
C CYS A 32 23.47 -23.54 -23.89
N ALA A 33 23.66 -24.16 -25.06
CA ALA A 33 24.66 -23.73 -26.04
C ALA A 33 24.17 -22.59 -26.96
N MET A 34 22.86 -22.35 -27.06
CA MET A 34 22.29 -21.31 -27.93
C MET A 34 22.05 -19.96 -27.23
N CYS A 35 22.04 -19.92 -25.90
CA CYS A 35 21.87 -18.68 -25.14
C CYS A 35 23.21 -17.92 -24.94
N GLY A 36 24.35 -18.62 -25.04
CA GLY A 36 25.69 -18.04 -24.89
C GLY A 36 26.23 -17.29 -26.12
N PHE A 37 25.57 -17.37 -27.28
CA PHE A 37 26.08 -16.80 -28.54
C PHE A 37 25.43 -15.46 -28.94
N LEU A 38 24.36 -15.01 -28.27
CA LEU A 38 23.69 -13.73 -28.57
C LEU A 38 24.15 -12.55 -27.68
N LEU A 39 24.95 -12.80 -26.65
CA LEU A 39 25.46 -11.76 -25.73
C LEU A 39 26.87 -11.24 -26.09
N CYS A 40 27.49 -11.73 -27.18
CA CYS A 40 28.88 -11.41 -27.53
C CYS A 40 29.04 -10.40 -28.70
N SER A 41 27.98 -9.71 -29.13
CA SER A 41 28.03 -8.83 -30.33
C SER A 41 27.70 -7.36 -30.11
N PHE A 42 27.62 -6.85 -28.88
CA PHE A 42 27.32 -5.42 -28.66
C PHE A 42 28.29 -4.65 -27.74
N THR A 43 29.48 -5.21 -27.50
CA THR A 43 30.59 -4.52 -26.83
C THR A 43 31.85 -4.55 -27.68
N GLN A 44 31.88 -3.76 -28.75
CA GLN A 44 33.08 -3.09 -29.30
C GLN A 44 32.74 -2.38 -30.62
N ALA A 45 32.42 -1.09 -30.53
CA ALA A 45 32.75 -0.11 -31.56
C ALA A 45 33.12 1.19 -30.81
N GLN A 46 34.42 1.39 -30.66
CA GLN A 46 35.07 2.57 -30.08
C GLN A 46 35.40 3.57 -31.19
N THR A 47 35.40 4.86 -30.79
CA THR A 47 36.26 5.99 -31.24
C THR A 47 36.05 6.49 -32.68
N GLU A 48 35.90 7.79 -32.97
CA GLU A 48 36.66 8.98 -32.52
C GLU A 48 35.81 10.27 -32.68
N SER A 49 36.00 11.26 -31.80
CA SER A 49 36.63 12.55 -32.15
C SER A 49 36.45 13.57 -31.01
N ALA A 50 37.58 14.04 -30.51
CA ALA A 50 37.68 15.09 -29.51
C ALA A 50 37.66 16.47 -30.20
N SER A 51 37.05 17.46 -29.54
CA SER A 51 37.53 18.84 -29.63
C SER A 51 37.23 19.59 -28.33
N GLU A 52 38.27 20.26 -27.84
CA GLU A 52 38.36 21.06 -26.64
C GLU A 52 37.50 22.33 -26.74
N THR A 53 36.95 22.81 -25.62
CA THR A 53 37.06 24.25 -25.33
C THR A 53 37.00 24.56 -23.83
N SER A 54 38.07 25.24 -23.45
CA SER A 54 38.46 25.94 -22.22
C SER A 54 37.38 26.48 -21.26
N ILE A 55 37.66 26.21 -19.98
CA ILE A 55 37.21 26.95 -18.80
C ILE A 55 37.70 28.40 -18.85
N THR A 56 36.80 29.36 -18.66
CA THR A 56 37.15 30.74 -18.32
C THR A 56 36.44 31.19 -17.04
N ARG A 57 37.21 31.46 -15.99
CA ARG A 57 36.82 32.26 -14.82
C ARG A 57 36.72 33.74 -15.21
N PRO A 58 35.90 34.52 -14.49
CA PRO A 58 36.34 35.83 -14.05
C PRO A 58 36.34 35.99 -12.52
N LYS A 59 37.13 36.98 -12.10
CA LYS A 59 37.62 37.32 -10.75
C LYS A 59 36.79 38.46 -10.10
N PRO A 60 37.06 38.83 -8.83
CA PRO A 60 36.11 39.48 -7.90
C PRO A 60 36.27 41.00 -7.75
N TYR A 61 35.23 41.69 -7.26
CA TYR A 61 35.19 43.06 -6.70
C TYR A 61 33.86 43.18 -5.90
N ALA A 62 33.62 44.00 -4.87
CA ALA A 62 34.35 44.70 -3.81
C ALA A 62 33.27 45.34 -2.89
N GLN A 63 33.68 45.86 -1.74
CA GLN A 63 32.86 46.35 -0.62
C GLN A 63 32.04 47.65 -0.87
N ALA A 64 30.95 47.84 -0.08
CA ALA A 64 30.64 49.02 0.77
C ALA A 64 29.20 49.65 0.68
N THR A 65 28.36 49.37 1.70
CA THR A 65 27.50 50.24 2.59
C THR A 65 26.55 51.36 2.03
N PRO A 66 25.73 52.10 2.85
CA PRO A 66 24.36 51.75 3.30
C PRO A 66 23.32 52.89 3.13
N VAL A 67 22.00 52.61 3.08
CA VAL A 67 20.90 53.58 3.26
C VAL A 67 19.66 52.77 3.72
N GLY A 68 18.81 53.11 4.69
CA GLY A 68 18.63 54.22 5.62
C GLY A 68 17.38 53.92 6.46
N ASP A 69 17.35 54.42 7.70
CA ASP A 69 16.34 54.20 8.75
C ASP A 69 14.90 54.54 8.37
N VAL A 70 13.93 53.74 8.85
CA VAL A 70 12.67 54.20 9.48
C VAL A 70 12.19 53.17 10.52
N LEU A 71 12.20 53.54 11.80
CA LEU A 71 11.39 52.95 12.90
C LEU A 71 10.22 53.91 13.20
N PRO A 72 9.03 53.44 13.64
CA PRO A 72 8.73 53.37 15.09
C PRO A 72 7.62 52.34 15.49
N PRO A 73 7.15 52.27 16.75
CA PRO A 73 7.83 52.51 18.03
C PRO A 73 7.87 51.26 18.93
N ARG A 74 8.86 51.27 19.82
CA ARG A 74 9.06 50.32 20.92
C ARG A 74 8.30 50.82 22.16
N SER A 75 7.40 50.03 22.72
CA SER A 75 6.89 50.23 24.08
C SER A 75 7.71 49.40 25.07
N THR A 76 8.36 50.08 26.01
CA THR A 76 9.08 49.50 27.15
C THR A 76 8.29 49.65 28.44
N ALA A 77 8.03 48.56 29.16
CA ALA A 77 8.11 48.48 30.63
C ALA A 77 8.08 47.01 31.11
N PRO A 78 8.66 46.69 32.28
CA PRO A 78 9.38 45.43 32.49
C PRO A 78 8.73 44.48 33.53
N GLY A 79 9.00 43.18 33.42
CA GLY A 79 8.67 42.25 34.52
C GLY A 79 8.82 40.77 34.19
N ASN A 80 9.96 40.19 34.57
CA ASN A 80 10.15 38.81 35.05
C ASN A 80 9.25 37.67 34.52
N ARG A 81 9.84 36.79 33.69
CA ARG A 81 10.13 35.36 33.97
C ARG A 81 10.39 34.62 32.65
N GLY A 82 11.48 33.84 32.62
CA GLY A 82 11.83 32.99 31.49
C GLY A 82 10.94 31.75 31.36
N GLY A 83 10.94 31.17 30.17
CA GLY A 83 10.37 29.85 29.88
C GLY A 83 9.40 29.86 28.68
N ALA A 84 9.75 29.08 27.65
CA ALA A 84 8.99 28.79 26.43
C ALA A 84 8.89 29.94 25.40
N ALA A 85 9.94 30.10 24.59
CA ALA A 85 9.78 30.69 23.26
C ALA A 85 8.94 29.69 22.43
N GLN A 86 7.68 30.04 22.25
CA GLN A 86 6.76 29.45 21.28
C GLN A 86 7.47 29.38 19.92
N ALA A 87 7.59 28.19 19.33
CA ALA A 87 8.15 28.06 18.00
C ALA A 87 7.17 28.68 16.99
N ASP A 88 7.62 29.75 16.34
CA ASP A 88 6.88 30.41 15.27
C ASP A 88 7.06 29.59 13.98
N PHE A 89 6.12 28.66 13.77
CA PHE A 89 6.14 27.75 12.62
C PHE A 89 5.81 28.44 11.30
N ASP A 90 5.20 29.62 11.35
CA ASP A 90 4.98 30.41 10.13
C ASP A 90 6.36 30.90 9.65
N THR A 91 7.24 31.31 10.59
CA THR A 91 8.64 31.60 10.26
C THR A 91 9.44 30.36 9.84
N LEU A 92 9.11 29.16 10.33
CA LEU A 92 9.82 27.92 9.95
C LEU A 92 9.41 27.41 8.57
N ILE A 93 8.11 27.44 8.26
CA ILE A 93 7.57 27.09 6.94
C ILE A 93 8.09 28.12 5.93
N ASP A 94 8.00 29.41 6.24
CA ASP A 94 8.59 30.47 5.41
C ASP A 94 10.11 30.28 5.26
N LEU A 95 10.85 29.93 6.31
CA LEU A 95 12.28 29.65 6.20
C LEU A 95 12.56 28.46 5.28
N ILE A 96 11.81 27.36 5.41
CA ILE A 96 11.99 26.18 4.55
C ILE A 96 11.66 26.52 3.09
N GLU A 97 10.52 27.18 2.85
CA GLU A 97 10.07 27.58 1.52
C GLU A 97 11.03 28.60 0.89
N THR A 98 11.55 29.57 1.64
CA THR A 98 12.46 30.60 1.12
C THR A 98 13.92 30.15 0.99
N THR A 99 14.35 29.12 1.73
CA THR A 99 15.78 28.74 1.79
C THR A 99 16.09 27.49 0.97
N ILE A 100 15.16 26.56 0.85
CA ILE A 100 15.38 25.29 0.14
C ILE A 100 14.67 25.34 -1.20
N ALA A 101 15.41 25.54 -2.29
CA ALA A 101 14.88 25.55 -3.66
C ALA A 101 13.58 26.37 -3.79
N PRO A 102 13.62 27.68 -3.47
CA PRO A 102 12.42 28.49 -3.23
C PRO A 102 11.42 28.52 -4.37
N ASP A 103 11.92 28.45 -5.61
CA ASP A 103 11.10 28.48 -6.82
C ASP A 103 10.34 27.17 -7.08
N THR A 104 10.55 26.15 -6.23
CA THR A 104 10.00 24.80 -6.43
C THR A 104 8.77 24.51 -5.57
N TRP A 105 8.33 25.41 -4.69
CA TRP A 105 7.19 25.15 -3.79
C TRP A 105 5.83 25.57 -4.35
N GLU A 106 4.78 24.87 -3.95
CA GLU A 106 3.39 25.09 -4.38
C GLU A 106 2.89 26.50 -4.06
N THR A 107 3.39 27.11 -2.97
CA THR A 107 3.08 28.49 -2.56
C THR A 107 3.55 29.55 -3.56
N VAL A 108 4.54 29.23 -4.40
CA VAL A 108 5.04 30.09 -5.49
C VAL A 108 4.81 29.49 -6.89
N GLY A 109 4.02 28.42 -7.01
CA GLY A 109 3.68 27.79 -8.29
C GLY A 109 4.64 26.69 -8.77
N GLY A 110 5.49 26.16 -7.89
CA GLY A 110 6.32 24.97 -8.14
C GLY A 110 5.67 23.64 -7.68
N GLU A 111 6.31 22.50 -7.97
CA GLU A 111 5.76 21.14 -7.74
C GLU A 111 5.89 20.61 -6.28
N GLY A 112 6.55 21.35 -5.41
CA GLY A 112 6.89 20.95 -4.04
C GLY A 112 5.77 21.29 -3.06
N ALA A 113 5.16 20.28 -2.45
CA ALA A 113 4.17 20.46 -1.39
C ALA A 113 4.69 19.94 -0.04
N ILE A 114 4.46 20.68 1.04
CA ILE A 114 4.69 20.22 2.41
C ILE A 114 3.38 19.61 2.91
N SER A 115 3.34 18.29 3.08
CA SER A 115 2.16 17.57 3.59
C SER A 115 2.49 16.72 4.82
N GLY A 116 1.56 16.71 5.78
CA GLY A 116 1.62 15.81 6.93
C GLY A 116 1.42 14.35 6.53
N PHE A 117 1.96 13.45 7.35
CA PHE A 117 1.76 12.01 7.25
C PHE A 117 0.73 11.60 8.32
N PRO A 118 -0.25 10.74 8.00
CA PRO A 118 -1.29 10.42 8.97
C PRO A 118 -0.69 9.68 10.19
N GLY A 119 -1.11 10.05 11.39
CA GLY A 119 -0.56 9.50 12.65
C GLY A 119 0.35 10.45 13.45
N GLY A 120 0.27 11.76 13.19
CA GLY A 120 1.05 12.74 13.94
C GLY A 120 2.53 12.70 13.55
N VAL A 121 2.83 12.44 12.29
CA VAL A 121 4.18 12.43 11.71
C VAL A 121 4.17 13.24 10.40
N TYR A 122 5.31 13.65 9.85
CA TYR A 122 5.42 14.34 8.56
C TYR A 122 6.69 13.90 7.84
N VAL A 123 6.77 14.13 6.53
CA VAL A 123 7.97 13.85 5.74
C VAL A 123 8.73 15.16 5.55
N ASP A 124 9.97 15.24 6.04
CA ASP A 124 10.81 16.43 5.86
C ASP A 124 11.36 16.53 4.42
N PRO A 125 11.95 17.67 4.00
CA PRO A 125 12.49 17.82 2.64
C PRO A 125 13.56 16.79 2.25
N ALA A 126 14.28 16.23 3.23
CA ALA A 126 15.24 15.15 3.02
C ALA A 126 14.56 13.77 2.84
N GLY A 127 13.24 13.72 2.93
CA GLY A 127 12.43 12.51 2.81
C GLY A 127 12.38 11.68 4.09
N VAL A 128 12.72 12.24 5.26
CA VAL A 128 12.73 11.50 6.53
C VAL A 128 11.39 11.63 7.24
N LEU A 129 10.86 10.52 7.76
CA LEU A 129 9.68 10.51 8.62
C LEU A 129 10.01 11.13 9.99
N ARG A 130 9.26 12.16 10.38
CA ARG A 130 9.42 12.91 11.64
C ARG A 130 8.11 12.92 12.42
N GLN A 131 8.15 12.98 13.75
CA GLN A 131 6.93 13.19 14.55
C GLN A 131 6.51 14.66 14.56
N ILE A 132 5.21 14.91 14.44
CA ILE A 132 4.57 16.19 14.69
C ILE A 132 4.52 16.37 16.21
N PRO A 133 5.12 17.45 16.76
CA PRO A 133 5.05 17.74 18.19
C PRO A 133 3.60 17.88 18.65
N GLU A 134 3.26 17.26 19.78
CA GLU A 134 1.89 17.22 20.33
C GLU A 134 1.31 18.62 20.59
N ALA A 135 2.18 19.59 20.93
CA ALA A 135 1.81 21.00 21.11
C ALA A 135 1.34 21.70 19.81
N SER A 136 1.70 21.18 18.64
CA SER A 136 1.36 21.75 17.33
C SER A 136 0.05 21.19 16.76
N VAL A 137 -0.44 20.08 17.32
CA VAL A 137 -1.66 19.40 16.86
C VAL A 137 -2.90 20.31 16.93
N PRO A 138 -3.13 21.14 17.97
CA PRO A 138 -4.31 22.02 18.01
C PRO A 138 -4.31 23.14 16.95
N LYS A 139 -3.15 23.68 16.57
CA LYS A 139 -3.05 24.74 15.54
C LYS A 139 -3.25 24.15 14.14
N LEU A 140 -2.69 22.97 13.88
CA LEU A 140 -2.94 22.19 12.64
C LEU A 140 -4.40 21.77 12.53
N GLU A 141 -5.00 21.30 13.63
CA GLU A 141 -6.42 20.97 13.72
C GLU A 141 -7.29 22.16 13.33
N GLN A 142 -6.96 23.38 13.78
CA GLN A 142 -7.70 24.58 13.38
C GLN A 142 -7.55 24.91 11.88
N LEU A 143 -6.38 24.67 11.29
CA LEU A 143 -6.16 24.86 9.86
C LEU A 143 -6.91 23.81 9.02
N TRP A 144 -6.85 22.54 9.41
CA TRP A 144 -7.63 21.47 8.77
C TRP A 144 -9.12 21.67 8.94
N GLN A 145 -9.60 22.08 10.12
CA GLN A 145 -11.01 22.42 10.32
C GLN A 145 -11.43 23.63 9.50
N ARG A 146 -10.56 24.61 9.25
CA ARG A 146 -10.86 25.73 8.33
C ARG A 146 -10.95 25.26 6.88
N ALA A 147 -10.01 24.45 6.43
CA ALA A 147 -10.03 23.84 5.08
C ALA A 147 -11.23 22.89 4.89
N ALA A 148 -11.61 22.13 5.93
CA ALA A 148 -12.77 21.24 5.93
C ALA A 148 -14.11 21.99 6.12
N ARG A 149 -14.09 23.22 6.65
CA ARG A 149 -15.28 24.09 6.70
C ARG A 149 -15.56 24.72 5.35
N THR A 150 -14.57 25.00 4.52
CA THR A 150 -14.81 25.47 3.14
C THR A 150 -15.51 24.43 2.25
N SER A 151 -15.53 23.15 2.64
CA SER A 151 -16.39 22.11 2.04
C SER A 151 -17.70 21.98 2.80
N HIS A 152 -18.63 22.93 2.60
CA HIS A 152 -19.99 22.84 3.11
C HIS A 152 -20.88 22.09 2.10
N TRP A 153 -21.23 20.85 2.42
CA TRP A 153 -22.17 20.01 1.67
C TRP A 153 -23.62 20.40 2.00
N THR A 154 -24.48 20.53 0.98
CA THR A 154 -25.90 20.90 1.14
C THR A 154 -26.88 20.04 0.34
N GLY A 155 -26.44 19.04 -0.44
CA GLY A 155 -27.30 18.24 -1.32
C GLY A 155 -27.63 16.81 -0.82
N GLU A 156 -28.90 16.53 -0.50
CA GLU A 156 -29.37 15.44 0.37
C GLU A 156 -29.14 13.92 0.10
N PRO A 157 -28.66 13.37 -1.03
CA PRO A 157 -28.54 11.89 -1.12
C PRO A 157 -27.34 11.27 -0.38
N VAL A 158 -26.16 11.89 -0.40
CA VAL A 158 -24.92 11.30 0.16
C VAL A 158 -24.87 11.35 1.70
N ALA A 159 -25.65 12.23 2.35
CA ALA A 159 -25.66 12.34 3.82
C ALA A 159 -26.16 11.10 4.53
N ASN A 160 -27.01 10.30 3.87
CA ASN A 160 -27.62 9.19 4.55
C ASN A 160 -26.65 8.00 4.56
N PRO A 161 -26.39 7.41 5.73
CA PRO A 161 -25.62 6.19 5.82
C PRO A 161 -26.39 5.05 5.12
N SER A 162 -25.65 4.25 4.36
CA SER A 162 -26.18 3.11 3.63
C SER A 162 -25.39 1.86 4.00
N PRO A 163 -26.06 0.75 4.38
CA PRO A 163 -25.36 -0.52 4.59
C PRO A 163 -24.83 -1.11 3.26
N LEU A 164 -25.40 -0.71 2.12
CA LEU A 164 -25.08 -1.27 0.81
C LEU A 164 -25.27 -0.22 -0.30
N ARG A 165 -24.33 0.71 -0.41
CA ARG A 165 -24.25 1.65 -1.53
C ARG A 165 -23.54 0.98 -2.69
N CYS A 166 -24.12 1.11 -3.88
CA CYS A 166 -23.59 0.60 -5.14
C CYS A 166 -23.04 1.75 -5.98
N VAL A 167 -21.88 1.55 -6.59
CA VAL A 167 -21.18 2.52 -7.44
C VAL A 167 -20.81 1.85 -8.75
N SER A 168 -21.37 2.32 -9.86
CA SER A 168 -21.00 1.87 -11.21
C SER A 168 -19.74 2.60 -11.66
N LEU A 169 -18.65 1.87 -11.90
CA LEU A 169 -17.39 2.48 -12.35
C LEU A 169 -17.50 3.02 -13.77
N ARG A 170 -18.33 2.41 -14.63
CA ARG A 170 -18.62 2.97 -15.94
C ARG A 170 -19.39 4.28 -15.86
N ALA A 171 -20.51 4.29 -15.15
CA ALA A 171 -21.34 5.49 -15.05
C ALA A 171 -20.57 6.61 -14.32
N LEU A 172 -19.74 6.26 -13.33
CA LEU A 172 -18.84 7.21 -12.67
C LEU A 172 -17.84 7.80 -13.66
N HIS A 173 -17.24 6.96 -14.50
CA HIS A 173 -16.32 7.42 -15.53
C HIS A 173 -17.02 8.35 -16.54
N GLU A 174 -18.20 7.98 -17.03
CA GLU A 174 -19.01 8.83 -17.92
C GLU A 174 -19.40 10.16 -17.25
N ALA A 175 -19.80 10.12 -15.97
CA ALA A 175 -20.13 11.31 -15.19
C ALA A 175 -18.89 12.19 -14.95
N TRP A 176 -17.72 11.59 -14.76
CA TRP A 176 -16.46 12.31 -14.63
C TRP A 176 -16.11 13.04 -15.93
N LEU A 177 -16.25 12.40 -17.09
CA LEU A 177 -15.99 13.03 -18.38
C LEU A 177 -16.93 14.20 -18.66
N ASN A 178 -18.19 14.10 -18.22
CA ASN A 178 -19.22 15.12 -18.42
C ASN A 178 -19.35 16.12 -17.26
N ARG A 179 -18.45 16.09 -16.28
CA ARG A 179 -18.55 16.91 -15.07
C ARG A 179 -18.44 18.40 -15.39
N ASN A 180 -19.19 19.21 -14.64
CA ASN A 180 -18.96 20.65 -14.61
C ASN A 180 -17.76 20.93 -13.68
N PRO A 181 -16.64 21.50 -14.15
CA PRO A 181 -15.48 21.77 -13.32
C PRO A 181 -15.75 22.77 -12.19
N ALA A 182 -16.81 23.59 -12.30
CA ALA A 182 -17.23 24.51 -11.24
C ALA A 182 -18.04 23.82 -10.12
N ASP A 183 -18.54 22.61 -10.35
CA ASP A 183 -19.31 21.84 -9.37
C ASP A 183 -18.36 21.01 -8.50
N THR A 184 -17.73 21.68 -7.54
CA THR A 184 -16.78 21.07 -6.62
C THR A 184 -17.42 20.03 -5.70
N GLU A 185 -18.72 20.15 -5.40
CA GLU A 185 -19.45 19.19 -4.57
C GLU A 185 -19.65 17.86 -5.30
N SER A 186 -20.09 17.89 -6.56
CA SER A 186 -20.20 16.67 -7.37
C SER A 186 -18.83 16.03 -7.58
N ILE A 187 -17.77 16.81 -7.78
CA ILE A 187 -16.41 16.29 -7.94
C ILE A 187 -15.95 15.59 -6.67
N ASP A 188 -16.16 16.19 -5.49
CA ASP A 188 -15.77 15.58 -4.21
C ASP A 188 -16.50 14.26 -3.97
N GLN A 189 -17.78 14.15 -4.35
CA GLN A 189 -18.52 12.89 -4.31
C GLN A 189 -17.92 11.83 -5.24
N MET A 190 -17.53 12.19 -6.46
CA MET A 190 -16.90 11.27 -7.41
C MET A 190 -15.54 10.78 -6.89
N LEU A 191 -14.72 11.69 -6.37
CA LEU A 191 -13.40 11.37 -5.82
C LEU A 191 -13.49 10.41 -4.61
N HIS A 192 -14.56 10.52 -3.81
CA HIS A 192 -14.79 9.68 -2.62
C HIS A 192 -15.82 8.57 -2.83
N LEU A 193 -16.17 8.24 -4.08
CA LEU A 193 -17.13 7.19 -4.44
C LEU A 193 -18.45 7.26 -3.64
N ALA A 194 -19.02 8.47 -3.52
CA ALA A 194 -20.22 8.73 -2.73
C ALA A 194 -20.10 8.21 -1.27
N GLY A 195 -18.90 8.28 -0.69
CA GLY A 195 -18.63 7.94 0.71
C GLY A 195 -18.54 6.45 1.01
N LEU A 196 -18.24 5.62 0.01
CA LEU A 196 -18.07 4.18 0.17
C LEU A 196 -16.91 3.87 1.13
N GLU A 197 -17.18 3.22 2.25
CA GLU A 197 -16.21 2.95 3.34
C GLU A 197 -15.39 1.67 3.10
N ARG A 198 -15.97 0.68 2.40
CA ARG A 198 -15.37 -0.63 2.12
C ARG A 198 -16.06 -1.30 0.94
N ILE A 199 -15.29 -2.08 0.18
CA ILE A 199 -15.82 -2.93 -0.90
C ILE A 199 -16.19 -4.28 -0.30
N ASP A 200 -17.48 -4.57 -0.15
CA ASP A 200 -17.98 -5.87 0.33
C ASP A 200 -18.33 -6.81 -0.82
N ARG A 201 -18.79 -6.24 -1.94
CA ARG A 201 -19.24 -6.98 -3.12
C ARG A 201 -18.77 -6.27 -4.38
N VAL A 202 -18.46 -7.03 -5.42
CA VAL A 202 -18.16 -6.52 -6.76
C VAL A 202 -18.98 -7.29 -7.78
N LEU A 203 -19.78 -6.57 -8.55
CA LEU A 203 -20.51 -7.13 -9.68
C LEU A 203 -19.71 -6.86 -10.95
N LEU A 204 -19.27 -7.92 -11.64
CA LEU A 204 -18.75 -7.83 -12.99
C LEU A 204 -19.91 -8.06 -13.96
N ALA A 205 -20.46 -6.97 -14.48
CA ALA A 205 -21.49 -6.99 -15.51
C ALA A 205 -20.84 -7.24 -16.87
N ARG A 206 -21.34 -8.24 -17.59
CA ARG A 206 -20.86 -8.59 -18.92
C ARG A 206 -22.00 -8.58 -19.91
N HIS A 207 -21.74 -8.13 -21.13
CA HIS A 207 -22.70 -8.08 -22.21
C HIS A 207 -22.15 -8.85 -23.42
N ARG A 208 -23.01 -9.56 -24.16
CA ARG A 208 -22.61 -10.20 -25.43
C ARG A 208 -22.57 -9.14 -26.52
N ILE A 209 -21.41 -8.94 -27.14
CA ILE A 209 -21.21 -7.86 -28.14
C ILE A 209 -22.17 -8.01 -29.33
N ASN A 210 -22.57 -9.25 -29.67
CA ASN A 210 -23.47 -9.54 -30.78
C ASN A 210 -24.56 -10.53 -30.35
N GLU A 211 -25.81 -10.07 -30.19
CA GLU A 211 -26.96 -10.98 -30.06
C GLU A 211 -27.44 -11.52 -31.42
N ASP A 212 -27.16 -10.78 -32.51
CA ASP A 212 -27.75 -11.04 -33.84
C ASP A 212 -26.82 -11.70 -34.88
N THR A 213 -25.52 -11.85 -34.61
CA THR A 213 -24.60 -12.56 -35.53
C THR A 213 -24.21 -13.94 -35.00
N ALA A 214 -24.20 -14.91 -35.91
CA ALA A 214 -24.09 -16.36 -35.67
C ALA A 214 -22.76 -16.86 -35.06
N ASP A 215 -21.90 -15.97 -34.54
CA ASP A 215 -20.69 -16.38 -33.82
C ASP A 215 -20.98 -16.51 -32.31
N SER A 216 -21.78 -17.53 -31.98
CA SER A 216 -22.28 -17.81 -30.63
C SER A 216 -21.20 -18.22 -29.61
N ASN A 217 -19.92 -18.16 -29.99
CA ASN A 217 -18.78 -18.61 -29.18
C ASN A 217 -17.89 -17.46 -28.67
N ALA A 218 -18.18 -16.19 -29.00
CA ALA A 218 -17.42 -15.06 -28.47
C ALA A 218 -17.69 -14.88 -26.96
N PRO A 219 -16.64 -14.74 -26.12
CA PRO A 219 -16.82 -14.54 -24.68
C PRO A 219 -17.49 -13.18 -24.42
N PRO A 220 -18.34 -13.08 -23.39
CA PRO A 220 -19.02 -11.83 -23.07
C PRO A 220 -18.02 -10.77 -22.56
N ALA A 221 -18.11 -9.57 -23.12
CA ALA A 221 -17.18 -8.48 -22.83
C ALA A 221 -17.60 -7.71 -21.58
N LEU A 222 -16.63 -7.03 -20.95
CA LEU A 222 -16.90 -6.21 -19.77
C LEU A 222 -17.78 -5.02 -20.15
N ASP A 223 -18.97 -4.93 -19.54
CA ASP A 223 -19.90 -3.81 -19.75
C ASP A 223 -19.82 -2.80 -18.60
N ASP A 224 -19.72 -3.29 -17.35
CA ASP A 224 -19.56 -2.46 -16.15
C ASP A 224 -18.95 -3.24 -14.98
N VAL A 225 -18.41 -2.49 -14.02
CA VAL A 225 -17.97 -2.97 -12.70
C VAL A 225 -18.70 -2.18 -11.64
N VAL A 226 -19.56 -2.85 -10.87
CA VAL A 226 -20.29 -2.21 -9.76
C VAL A 226 -19.64 -2.61 -8.45
N LEU A 227 -19.19 -1.62 -7.69
CA LEU A 227 -18.71 -1.79 -6.32
C LEU A 227 -19.88 -1.65 -5.36
N ALA A 228 -19.96 -2.49 -4.33
CA ALA A 228 -20.97 -2.33 -3.30
C ALA A 228 -20.46 -2.58 -1.88
N GLY A 229 -20.96 -1.80 -0.92
CA GLY A 229 -20.61 -1.93 0.48
C GLY A 229 -21.15 -0.79 1.36
N PRO A 230 -20.74 -0.72 2.64
CA PRO A 230 -21.20 0.32 3.55
C PRO A 230 -20.69 1.69 3.12
N ALA A 231 -21.55 2.69 3.16
CA ALA A 231 -21.23 4.06 2.80
C ALA A 231 -21.93 5.08 3.70
N GLY A 232 -21.48 6.33 3.65
CA GLY A 232 -22.15 7.42 4.34
C GLY A 232 -21.37 8.72 4.26
N PRO A 233 -21.78 9.73 5.04
CA PRO A 233 -21.10 11.02 5.05
C PRO A 233 -19.71 10.88 5.66
N TRP A 234 -18.72 11.54 5.05
CA TRP A 234 -17.34 11.56 5.54
C TRP A 234 -16.93 12.95 6.06
N THR A 235 -15.83 12.97 6.80
CA THR A 235 -15.15 14.15 7.31
C THR A 235 -13.65 13.91 7.24
N VAL A 236 -12.86 14.96 7.41
CA VAL A 236 -11.42 14.84 7.61
C VAL A 236 -11.14 14.59 9.10
N ASP A 237 -10.35 13.57 9.43
CA ASP A 237 -9.89 13.29 10.80
C ASP A 237 -8.69 14.18 11.20
N ARG A 238 -8.24 14.05 12.46
CA ARG A 238 -7.07 14.77 12.99
C ARG A 238 -5.74 14.38 12.34
N GLN A 239 -5.76 13.49 11.37
CA GLN A 239 -4.60 13.02 10.65
C GLN A 239 -4.72 13.31 9.14
N GLY A 240 -5.72 14.12 8.74
CA GLY A 240 -5.95 14.49 7.35
C GLY A 240 -6.61 13.40 6.49
N ARG A 241 -7.12 12.31 7.09
CA ARG A 241 -7.78 11.22 6.36
C ARG A 241 -9.25 11.53 6.19
N HIS A 242 -9.81 11.20 5.03
CA HIS A 242 -11.25 11.23 4.82
C HIS A 242 -11.85 9.95 5.43
N VAL A 243 -12.62 10.10 6.49
CA VAL A 243 -13.20 9.01 7.27
C VAL A 243 -14.71 9.20 7.40
N SER A 244 -15.45 8.09 7.47
CA SER A 244 -16.87 8.09 7.77
C SER A 244 -17.15 8.79 9.10
N LYS A 245 -18.12 9.73 9.11
CA LYS A 245 -18.57 10.42 10.33
C LYS A 245 -19.15 9.44 11.37
N ARG A 246 -19.64 8.28 10.92
CA ARG A 246 -20.30 7.29 11.76
C ARG A 246 -19.32 6.27 12.34
N THR A 247 -18.41 5.75 11.52
CA THR A 247 -17.54 4.62 11.92
C THR A 247 -16.09 5.01 12.18
N GLY A 248 -15.65 6.18 11.72
CA GLY A 248 -14.23 6.55 11.70
C GLY A 248 -13.40 5.75 10.69
N ARG A 249 -14.02 4.88 9.87
CA ARG A 249 -13.33 4.11 8.83
C ARG A 249 -12.98 5.02 7.64
N PRO A 250 -11.78 4.90 7.04
CA PRO A 250 -11.44 5.63 5.81
C PRO A 250 -12.41 5.32 4.67
N VAL A 251 -12.81 6.34 3.93
CA VAL A 251 -13.57 6.16 2.68
C VAL A 251 -12.62 5.85 1.52
N LEU A 252 -13.11 5.10 0.54
CA LEU A 252 -12.39 4.80 -0.69
C LEU A 252 -12.16 6.08 -1.48
N ARG A 253 -11.01 6.17 -2.14
CA ARG A 253 -10.71 7.26 -3.07
C ARG A 253 -10.46 6.74 -4.47
N LEU A 254 -10.96 7.48 -5.46
CA LEU A 254 -10.79 7.17 -6.88
C LEU A 254 -9.31 7.23 -7.29
N GLU A 255 -8.55 8.17 -6.72
CA GLU A 255 -7.11 8.35 -6.99
C GLU A 255 -6.28 7.09 -6.67
N ASP A 256 -6.60 6.39 -5.57
CA ASP A 256 -5.90 5.16 -5.19
C ASP A 256 -6.12 4.05 -6.21
N TRP A 257 -7.37 3.92 -6.67
CA TRP A 257 -7.69 2.93 -7.68
C TRP A 257 -6.98 3.24 -8.99
N VAL A 258 -6.85 4.50 -9.40
CA VAL A 258 -6.06 4.85 -10.59
C VAL A 258 -4.60 4.42 -10.46
N HIS A 259 -3.96 4.66 -9.32
CA HIS A 259 -2.59 4.19 -9.09
C HIS A 259 -2.48 2.66 -9.13
N LEU A 260 -3.43 1.96 -8.51
CA LEU A 260 -3.45 0.50 -8.46
C LEU A 260 -3.81 -0.14 -9.82
N LEU A 261 -4.64 0.54 -10.61
CA LEU A 261 -4.97 0.14 -11.98
C LEU A 261 -3.76 0.31 -12.91
N ARG A 262 -3.04 1.44 -12.81
CA ARG A 262 -1.76 1.62 -13.51
C ARG A 262 -0.75 0.54 -13.12
N ASN A 263 -0.67 0.18 -11.83
CA ASN A 263 0.15 -0.93 -11.36
C ASN A 263 -0.30 -2.29 -11.97
N ALA A 264 -1.61 -2.56 -12.05
CA ALA A 264 -2.13 -3.77 -12.68
C ALA A 264 -1.69 -3.88 -14.15
N GLU A 265 -1.80 -2.79 -14.91
CA GLU A 265 -1.43 -2.72 -16.33
C GLU A 265 0.08 -2.79 -16.57
N GLN A 266 0.89 -2.12 -15.76
CA GLN A 266 2.33 -1.93 -16.03
C GLN A 266 3.24 -2.92 -15.30
N GLN A 267 2.80 -3.43 -14.16
CA GLN A 267 3.61 -4.22 -13.23
C GLN A 267 2.91 -5.53 -12.84
N ASN A 268 1.90 -5.96 -13.62
CA ASN A 268 1.08 -7.15 -13.39
C ASN A 268 0.45 -7.18 -11.99
N GLY A 269 0.15 -6.03 -11.39
CA GLY A 269 -0.51 -5.97 -10.09
C GLY A 269 0.41 -6.38 -8.93
N ARG A 270 1.72 -6.19 -9.05
CA ARG A 270 2.71 -6.53 -8.01
C ARG A 270 3.29 -5.26 -7.41
N TYR A 271 3.32 -5.18 -6.09
CA TYR A 271 3.98 -4.09 -5.40
C TYR A 271 4.50 -4.49 -4.02
N THR A 272 5.55 -3.80 -3.60
CA THR A 272 6.17 -3.97 -2.29
C THR A 272 6.50 -2.63 -1.68
N CYS A 273 6.47 -2.57 -0.35
CA CYS A 273 7.00 -1.50 0.46
C CYS A 273 7.82 -2.14 1.56
N SER A 274 9.10 -1.83 1.69
CA SER A 274 9.94 -2.35 2.77
C SER A 274 10.59 -1.22 3.54
N ILE A 275 10.68 -1.39 4.86
CA ILE A 275 11.42 -0.48 5.74
C ILE A 275 12.55 -1.30 6.35
N THR A 276 13.76 -1.05 5.86
CA THR A 276 14.93 -1.90 6.12
C THR A 276 16.10 -1.06 6.67
N PRO A 277 16.74 -1.50 7.76
CA PRO A 277 18.04 -0.95 8.15
C PRO A 277 19.06 -1.12 7.02
N THR A 278 20.01 -0.20 6.90
CA THR A 278 21.12 -0.36 5.94
C THR A 278 22.09 -1.43 6.42
N ASP A 279 22.74 -2.14 5.50
CA ASP A 279 23.77 -3.14 5.83
C ASP A 279 24.90 -2.53 6.68
N THR A 280 25.29 -1.29 6.36
CA THR A 280 26.26 -0.51 7.14
C THR A 280 25.79 -0.23 8.55
N GLY A 281 24.51 0.07 8.73
CA GLY A 281 23.89 0.33 10.03
C GLY A 281 23.76 -0.94 10.86
N LEU A 282 23.39 -2.07 10.24
CA LEU A 282 23.35 -3.39 10.88
C LEU A 282 24.74 -3.81 11.37
N ALA A 283 25.77 -3.69 10.53
CA ALA A 283 27.15 -4.01 10.90
C ALA A 283 27.69 -3.08 12.01
N ALA A 284 27.34 -1.79 11.99
CA ALA A 284 27.69 -0.85 13.06
C ALA A 284 27.00 -1.21 14.38
N ALA A 285 25.70 -1.49 14.35
CA ALA A 285 24.93 -1.90 15.51
C ALA A 285 25.40 -3.22 16.12
N GLN A 286 25.77 -4.19 15.29
CA GLN A 286 26.31 -5.47 15.73
C GLN A 286 27.66 -5.31 16.43
N ARG A 287 28.56 -4.47 15.89
CA ARG A 287 29.83 -4.13 16.55
C ARG A 287 29.59 -3.45 17.90
N TYR A 288 28.73 -2.43 17.93
CA TYR A 288 28.37 -1.72 19.15
C TYR A 288 27.79 -2.67 20.22
N ALA A 289 26.88 -3.58 19.84
CA ALA A 289 26.30 -4.56 20.73
C ALA A 289 27.35 -5.55 21.26
N THR A 290 28.27 -6.01 20.41
CA THR A 290 29.35 -6.95 20.79
C THR A 290 30.34 -6.30 21.76
N GLU A 291 30.75 -5.06 21.48
CA GLU A 291 31.65 -4.29 22.36
C GLU A 291 30.99 -3.98 23.71
N ALA A 292 29.70 -3.63 23.70
CA ALA A 292 28.94 -3.40 24.92
C ALA A 292 28.74 -4.68 25.73
N ALA A 293 28.54 -5.83 25.09
CA ALA A 293 28.39 -7.12 25.77
C ALA A 293 29.65 -7.56 26.53
N ALA A 294 30.83 -7.04 26.18
CA ALA A 294 32.08 -7.30 26.89
C ALA A 294 32.12 -6.67 28.30
N ARG A 295 31.19 -5.78 28.65
CA ARG A 295 31.10 -5.12 29.96
C ARG A 295 29.68 -5.24 30.53
N PRO A 296 29.50 -5.67 31.78
CA PRO A 296 28.17 -5.68 32.40
C PRO A 296 27.57 -4.26 32.44
N LEU A 297 26.41 -4.08 31.82
CA LEU A 297 25.68 -2.80 31.85
C LEU A 297 25.29 -2.45 33.30
N ARG A 298 25.72 -1.28 33.80
CA ARG A 298 25.36 -0.80 35.14
C ARG A 298 23.91 -0.29 35.15
N ALA A 299 23.26 -0.36 36.32
CA ALA A 299 21.98 0.31 36.53
C ALA A 299 22.14 1.82 36.25
N GLY A 300 21.42 2.34 35.25
CA GLY A 300 21.51 3.74 34.77
C GLY A 300 22.17 3.92 33.40
N GLN A 301 22.97 2.97 32.91
CA GLN A 301 23.60 3.05 31.56
C GLN A 301 22.68 2.55 30.43
N ARG A 302 21.50 2.02 30.78
CA ARG A 302 20.52 1.44 29.86
C ARG A 302 20.13 2.39 28.73
N ARG A 303 19.74 3.62 29.09
CA ARG A 303 19.28 4.61 28.11
C ARG A 303 20.38 4.97 27.11
N SER A 304 21.59 5.22 27.61
CA SER A 304 22.78 5.47 26.77
C SER A 304 23.13 4.29 25.86
N TYR A 305 22.94 3.05 26.32
CA TYR A 305 23.14 1.86 25.48
C TYR A 305 22.13 1.79 24.33
N LEU A 306 20.84 1.99 24.61
CA LEU A 306 19.79 1.96 23.59
C LEU A 306 19.92 3.12 22.60
N ASP A 307 20.29 4.30 23.08
CA ASP A 307 20.53 5.46 22.24
C ASP A 307 21.74 5.23 21.33
N GLY A 308 22.84 4.66 21.85
CA GLY A 308 24.00 4.29 21.05
C GLY A 308 23.72 3.19 20.02
N LEU A 309 22.87 2.21 20.37
CA LEU A 309 22.43 1.18 19.42
C LEU A 309 21.54 1.78 18.32
N ARG A 310 20.63 2.71 18.67
CA ARG A 310 19.79 3.45 17.72
C ARG A 310 20.62 4.31 16.78
N GLU A 311 21.59 5.02 17.31
CA GLU A 311 22.51 5.86 16.54
C GLU A 311 23.36 5.00 15.59
N SER A 312 23.83 3.85 16.06
CA SER A 312 24.59 2.90 15.26
C SER A 312 23.77 2.30 14.11
N LEU A 313 22.50 1.94 14.36
CA LEU A 313 21.59 1.46 13.30
C LEU A 313 21.26 2.56 12.28
N GLY A 314 21.13 3.81 12.73
CA GLY A 314 20.87 4.96 11.86
C GLY A 314 19.46 4.98 11.27
N LEU A 315 19.32 5.65 10.13
CA LEU A 315 18.06 5.70 9.38
C LEU A 315 17.83 4.40 8.60
N GLN A 316 16.59 3.96 8.59
CA GLN A 316 16.12 2.84 7.77
C GLN A 316 15.64 3.36 6.43
N ARG A 317 15.94 2.64 5.37
CA ARG A 317 15.52 2.98 4.02
C ARG A 317 14.11 2.47 3.79
N VAL A 318 13.30 3.31 3.15
CA VAL A 318 12.02 2.91 2.57
C VAL A 318 12.22 2.60 1.09
N GLU A 319 11.89 1.39 0.69
CA GLU A 319 11.93 0.96 -0.71
C GLU A 319 10.53 0.55 -1.16
N ILE A 320 10.00 1.29 -2.13
CA ILE A 320 8.70 1.03 -2.76
C ILE A 320 8.95 0.55 -4.18
N GLN A 321 8.35 -0.58 -4.56
CA GLN A 321 8.43 -1.15 -5.89
C GLN A 321 7.03 -1.37 -6.45
N GLY A 322 6.86 -1.16 -7.75
CA GLY A 322 5.59 -1.35 -8.46
C GLY A 322 4.60 -0.18 -8.34
N LEU A 323 4.77 0.72 -7.38
CA LEU A 323 3.91 1.89 -7.18
C LEU A 323 4.69 3.19 -7.33
N ASP A 324 3.96 4.27 -7.62
CA ASP A 324 4.51 5.63 -7.54
C ASP A 324 4.79 6.00 -6.08
N PRO A 325 6.05 6.27 -5.68
CA PRO A 325 6.39 6.67 -4.31
C PRO A 325 5.82 8.04 -3.91
N ASN A 326 5.33 8.83 -4.86
CA ASN A 326 4.63 10.10 -4.62
C ASN A 326 3.11 9.96 -4.59
N SER A 327 2.59 8.74 -4.35
CA SER A 327 1.17 8.48 -4.22
C SER A 327 0.71 8.32 -2.77
N ARG A 328 -0.57 8.60 -2.54
CA ARG A 328 -1.24 8.31 -1.26
C ARG A 328 -1.15 6.83 -0.90
N VAL A 329 -1.27 5.94 -1.90
CA VAL A 329 -1.11 4.49 -1.75
C VAL A 329 0.22 4.17 -1.09
N ALA A 330 1.33 4.65 -1.66
CA ALA A 330 2.68 4.45 -1.11
C ALA A 330 2.80 4.96 0.33
N ARG A 331 2.21 6.12 0.65
CA ARG A 331 2.21 6.69 1.99
C ARG A 331 1.52 5.77 3.02
N VAL A 332 0.36 5.22 2.67
CA VAL A 332 -0.39 4.29 3.55
C VAL A 332 0.40 3.01 3.80
N LEU A 333 1.10 2.47 2.79
CA LEU A 333 1.92 1.27 2.96
C LEU A 333 3.04 1.49 3.99
N VAL A 334 3.74 2.62 3.89
CA VAL A 334 4.80 3.00 4.83
C VAL A 334 4.23 3.23 6.23
N GLU A 335 3.06 3.88 6.34
CA GLU A 335 2.42 4.18 7.63
C GLU A 335 2.05 2.89 8.35
N ALA A 336 1.36 1.99 7.65
CA ALA A 336 0.86 0.75 8.22
C ALA A 336 2.01 -0.14 8.71
N ASP A 337 3.06 -0.33 7.91
CA ASP A 337 4.23 -1.13 8.27
C ASP A 337 4.99 -0.50 9.45
N HIS A 338 5.31 0.79 9.38
CA HIS A 338 5.99 1.49 10.46
C HIS A 338 5.19 1.42 11.77
N HIS A 339 3.87 1.61 11.72
CA HIS A 339 3.00 1.55 12.88
C HIS A 339 2.90 0.14 13.47
N MET A 340 2.79 -0.90 12.62
CA MET A 340 2.79 -2.30 13.06
C MET A 340 4.07 -2.62 13.83
N LYS A 341 5.22 -2.17 13.33
CA LYS A 341 6.51 -2.40 13.99
C LYS A 341 6.57 -1.70 15.35
N LYS A 342 6.05 -0.48 15.49
CA LYS A 342 5.91 0.20 16.79
C LYS A 342 5.04 -0.59 17.78
N ILE A 343 3.92 -1.17 17.33
CA ILE A 343 3.08 -2.05 18.16
C ILE A 343 3.86 -3.30 18.56
N GLY A 344 4.53 -3.96 17.59
CA GLY A 344 5.27 -5.20 17.81
C GLY A 344 6.38 -5.09 18.84
N ILE A 345 7.07 -3.95 18.90
CA ILE A 345 8.08 -3.67 19.93
C ILE A 345 7.52 -2.95 21.17
N GLY A 346 6.21 -2.69 21.24
CA GLY A 346 5.58 -2.07 22.41
C GLY A 346 5.95 -0.60 22.63
N LEU A 347 6.22 0.15 21.55
CA LEU A 347 6.24 1.62 21.57
C LEU A 347 4.84 2.22 21.40
N GLU A 348 3.93 1.48 20.78
CA GLU A 348 2.52 1.81 20.64
C GLU A 348 1.67 0.67 21.19
N PRO A 349 0.51 0.93 21.81
CA PRO A 349 -0.33 -0.12 22.34
C PRO A 349 -1.12 -0.82 21.23
N GLY A 350 -1.08 -2.15 21.20
CA GLY A 350 -2.03 -2.95 20.41
C GLY A 350 -3.46 -2.87 20.96
N THR A 351 -4.32 -3.76 20.50
CA THR A 351 -5.63 -3.99 21.14
C THR A 351 -5.45 -4.91 22.34
N ASP A 352 -6.53 -5.18 23.08
CA ASP A 352 -6.51 -6.12 24.22
C ASP A 352 -6.06 -7.54 23.83
N ARG A 353 -6.17 -7.90 22.54
CA ARG A 353 -5.76 -9.21 22.02
C ARG A 353 -4.37 -9.21 21.38
N VAL A 354 -3.81 -8.03 21.07
CA VAL A 354 -2.54 -7.88 20.36
C VAL A 354 -1.49 -7.36 21.33
N THR A 355 -0.78 -8.30 21.96
CA THR A 355 0.32 -8.00 22.89
C THR A 355 1.63 -7.87 22.11
N SER A 356 2.48 -6.91 22.51
CA SER A 356 3.79 -6.73 21.87
C SER A 356 4.69 -7.97 22.07
N TYR A 357 5.58 -8.23 21.11
CA TYR A 357 6.55 -9.31 21.21
C TYR A 357 7.41 -9.20 22.47
N LEU A 358 7.86 -7.99 22.79
CA LEU A 358 8.72 -7.74 23.94
C LEU A 358 7.99 -8.00 25.27
N ASP A 359 6.71 -7.65 25.39
CA ASP A 359 5.93 -7.95 26.58
C ASP A 359 5.70 -9.46 26.71
N ARG A 360 5.39 -10.17 25.62
CA ARG A 360 5.28 -11.63 25.60
C ARG A 360 6.59 -12.33 25.97
N LEU A 361 7.72 -11.77 25.55
CA LEU A 361 9.03 -12.29 25.90
C LEU A 361 9.23 -12.25 27.43
N VAL A 362 8.85 -11.14 28.06
CA VAL A 362 8.89 -10.98 29.52
C VAL A 362 7.96 -11.95 30.23
N GLU A 363 6.71 -12.07 29.77
CA GLU A 363 5.70 -12.97 30.35
C GLU A 363 6.13 -14.43 30.29
N SER A 364 6.68 -14.86 29.15
CA SER A 364 7.13 -16.24 28.94
C SER A 364 8.44 -16.58 29.66
N ARG A 365 9.16 -15.57 30.17
CA ARG A 365 10.53 -15.68 30.71
C ARG A 365 11.48 -16.44 29.78
N ARG A 366 11.22 -16.40 28.46
CA ARG A 366 12.10 -16.99 27.45
C ARG A 366 13.27 -16.06 27.21
N ILE A 367 14.47 -16.64 27.17
CA ILE A 367 15.69 -15.96 26.76
C ILE A 367 15.89 -16.31 25.28
N PRO A 368 15.80 -15.36 24.34
CA PRO A 368 16.16 -15.59 22.94
C PRO A 368 17.59 -16.14 22.86
N GLN A 369 17.78 -17.18 22.04
CA GLN A 369 19.08 -17.84 21.91
C GLN A 369 20.04 -17.11 20.97
N SER A 370 19.54 -16.16 20.17
CA SER A 370 20.29 -15.37 19.18
C SER A 370 19.71 -13.95 19.05
N MET A 371 20.50 -13.04 18.49
CA MET A 371 20.06 -11.70 18.07
C MET A 371 19.32 -11.81 16.72
N ASP A 372 18.21 -12.54 16.70
CA ASP A 372 17.41 -12.70 15.49
C ASP A 372 16.71 -11.38 15.14
N ILE A 373 16.67 -11.07 13.85
CA ILE A 373 15.84 -9.98 13.34
C ILE A 373 14.43 -10.53 13.15
N LEU A 374 13.46 -9.87 13.77
CA LEU A 374 12.05 -10.23 13.61
C LEU A 374 11.55 -9.61 12.31
N ARG A 375 10.99 -10.40 11.41
CA ARG A 375 10.39 -9.91 10.18
C ARG A 375 8.87 -10.08 10.24
N TRP A 376 8.13 -8.98 10.16
CA TRP A 376 6.67 -8.99 10.02
C TRP A 376 6.25 -8.22 8.79
N TRP A 377 5.35 -8.76 7.99
CA TRP A 377 4.86 -8.04 6.81
C TRP A 377 3.38 -8.31 6.53
N PHE A 378 2.74 -7.30 5.94
CA PHE A 378 1.38 -7.42 5.44
C PHE A 378 1.36 -8.10 4.08
N THR A 379 0.42 -9.01 3.88
CA THR A 379 0.14 -9.64 2.59
C THR A 379 -1.33 -10.01 2.43
N LEU A 380 -1.73 -10.42 1.24
CA LEU A 380 -3.09 -10.83 0.94
C LEU A 380 -3.49 -12.04 1.79
N ALA A 381 -4.67 -11.97 2.42
CA ALA A 381 -5.25 -13.07 3.17
C ALA A 381 -5.72 -14.20 2.23
N PRO A 382 -5.64 -15.46 2.66
CA PRO A 382 -6.26 -16.56 1.91
C PRO A 382 -7.78 -16.40 1.89
N ASP A 383 -8.43 -16.99 0.88
CA ASP A 383 -9.89 -17.05 0.74
C ASP A 383 -10.60 -15.68 0.86
N VAL A 384 -9.91 -14.61 0.44
CA VAL A 384 -10.39 -13.22 0.55
C VAL A 384 -11.63 -12.95 -0.31
N VAL A 385 -11.89 -13.75 -1.34
CA VAL A 385 -13.02 -13.57 -2.25
C VAL A 385 -13.71 -14.90 -2.56
N THR A 386 -15.03 -14.90 -2.49
CA THR A 386 -15.92 -15.98 -2.95
C THR A 386 -16.62 -15.53 -4.23
N LEU A 387 -16.77 -16.42 -5.21
CA LEU A 387 -17.40 -16.13 -6.49
C LEU A 387 -18.80 -16.76 -6.56
N ASN A 388 -19.81 -15.92 -6.63
CA ASN A 388 -21.17 -16.28 -7.00
C ASN A 388 -21.29 -16.20 -8.54
N ARG A 389 -20.97 -17.32 -9.20
CA ARG A 389 -20.95 -17.44 -10.67
C ARG A 389 -22.31 -17.92 -11.19
N PRO A 390 -22.85 -17.33 -12.27
CA PRO A 390 -24.04 -17.85 -12.91
C PRO A 390 -23.86 -19.29 -13.43
N PRO A 391 -24.96 -20.04 -13.60
CA PRO A 391 -24.92 -21.41 -14.13
C PRO A 391 -24.25 -21.46 -15.51
N LYS A 392 -23.59 -22.58 -15.80
CA LYS A 392 -22.99 -22.80 -17.12
C LYS A 392 -24.07 -22.69 -18.20
N GLY A 393 -23.88 -21.77 -19.16
CA GLY A 393 -24.85 -21.46 -20.22
C GLY A 393 -25.62 -20.14 -20.03
N ASP A 394 -25.56 -19.53 -18.83
CA ASP A 394 -26.10 -18.20 -18.54
C ASP A 394 -24.94 -17.19 -18.42
N GLU A 395 -24.29 -16.94 -19.55
CA GLU A 395 -23.11 -16.06 -19.65
C GLU A 395 -23.48 -14.56 -19.71
N THR A 396 -24.78 -14.25 -19.83
CA THR A 396 -25.31 -12.88 -19.81
C THR A 396 -25.55 -12.39 -18.38
N SER A 397 -25.70 -13.30 -17.41
CA SER A 397 -25.80 -12.92 -16.00
C SER A 397 -24.46 -12.44 -15.45
N SER A 398 -24.51 -11.39 -14.63
CA SER A 398 -23.33 -10.80 -14.00
C SER A 398 -22.72 -11.74 -12.96
N SER A 399 -21.39 -11.83 -12.94
CA SER A 399 -20.67 -12.57 -11.89
C SER A 399 -20.47 -11.68 -10.68
N GLU A 400 -20.70 -12.24 -9.49
CA GLU A 400 -20.56 -11.50 -8.25
C GLU A 400 -19.40 -12.04 -7.41
N TYR A 401 -18.53 -11.14 -6.95
CA TYR A 401 -17.42 -11.42 -6.07
C TYR A 401 -17.74 -10.87 -4.68
N LEU A 402 -17.80 -11.77 -3.70
CA LEU A 402 -18.09 -11.47 -2.30
C LEU A 402 -16.78 -11.45 -1.53
N PHE A 403 -16.45 -10.32 -0.93
CA PHE A 403 -15.22 -10.20 -0.15
C PHE A 403 -15.42 -10.70 1.29
N ALA A 404 -14.37 -11.31 1.82
CA ALA A 404 -14.25 -11.58 3.25
C ALA A 404 -14.23 -10.27 4.06
N LYS A 405 -14.39 -10.40 5.39
CA LYS A 405 -14.37 -9.25 6.31
C LYS A 405 -13.05 -8.49 6.31
N GLN A 406 -11.96 -9.15 5.94
CA GLN A 406 -10.62 -8.57 5.79
C GLN A 406 -9.91 -9.17 4.58
N ALA A 407 -9.11 -8.37 3.89
CA ALA A 407 -8.26 -8.77 2.79
C ALA A 407 -6.79 -8.89 3.18
N VAL A 408 -6.42 -8.38 4.35
CA VAL A 408 -5.03 -8.33 4.82
C VAL A 408 -4.78 -9.41 5.88
N GLN A 409 -3.59 -10.00 5.84
CA GLN A 409 -3.02 -10.76 6.93
C GLN A 409 -1.59 -10.30 7.21
N VAL A 410 -1.07 -10.65 8.38
CA VAL A 410 0.34 -10.48 8.75
C VAL A 410 1.01 -11.84 8.74
N LEU A 411 2.15 -11.91 8.08
CA LEU A 411 3.05 -13.06 8.14
C LEU A 411 4.32 -12.70 8.90
N SER A 412 5.04 -13.73 9.33
CA SER A 412 6.22 -13.59 10.16
C SER A 412 7.35 -14.53 9.74
N GLU A 413 8.57 -14.10 10.02
CA GLU A 413 9.80 -14.85 9.78
C GLU A 413 10.89 -14.37 10.75
N ASN A 414 11.82 -15.23 11.13
CA ASN A 414 13.07 -14.86 11.80
C ASN A 414 14.18 -14.76 10.76
N GLU A 415 14.95 -13.68 10.76
CA GLU A 415 16.12 -13.50 9.90
C GLU A 415 17.41 -13.54 10.72
N LEU A 416 18.46 -14.08 10.12
CA LEU A 416 19.80 -14.12 10.71
C LEU A 416 20.66 -13.01 10.11
N LEU A 417 21.62 -12.52 10.90
CA LEU A 417 22.68 -11.64 10.41
C LEU A 417 23.94 -12.47 10.10
N SER A 418 24.47 -12.32 8.89
CA SER A 418 25.79 -12.86 8.53
C SER A 418 26.91 -12.12 9.26
N GLU A 419 28.14 -12.64 9.22
CA GLU A 419 29.31 -11.95 9.76
C GLU A 419 29.56 -10.57 9.13
N ARG A 420 28.99 -10.32 7.95
CA ARG A 420 29.08 -9.04 7.22
C ARG A 420 27.90 -8.10 7.51
N GLY A 421 26.97 -8.50 8.37
CA GLY A 421 25.75 -7.74 8.68
C GLY A 421 24.65 -7.88 7.61
N GLU A 422 24.75 -8.85 6.71
CA GLU A 422 23.72 -9.12 5.70
C GLU A 422 22.59 -9.96 6.30
N ARG A 423 21.35 -9.70 5.88
CA ARG A 423 20.16 -10.44 6.33
C ARG A 423 20.00 -11.73 5.54
N VAL A 424 19.83 -12.84 6.27
CA VAL A 424 19.59 -14.17 5.72
C VAL A 424 18.19 -14.63 6.12
N HIS A 425 17.34 -14.84 5.11
CA HIS A 425 16.00 -15.38 5.25
C HIS A 425 16.04 -16.84 5.71
N THR A 426 15.31 -17.17 6.78
CA THR A 426 15.22 -18.55 7.29
C THR A 426 13.97 -19.28 6.79
N GLY A 427 12.95 -18.55 6.34
CA GLY A 427 11.64 -19.10 6.01
C GLY A 427 10.88 -19.69 7.21
N THR A 428 11.38 -19.51 8.44
CA THR A 428 10.80 -20.06 9.67
C THR A 428 10.49 -18.96 10.66
N SER A 429 9.50 -19.19 11.53
CA SER A 429 9.15 -18.25 12.59
C SER A 429 9.05 -18.95 13.93
N ASP A 430 9.69 -18.37 14.96
CA ASP A 430 9.55 -18.82 16.34
C ASP A 430 8.12 -18.60 16.87
N GLU A 431 7.77 -19.28 17.96
CA GLU A 431 6.42 -19.24 18.52
C GLU A 431 5.93 -17.83 18.88
N LEU A 432 6.79 -16.98 19.45
CA LEU A 432 6.39 -15.63 19.88
C LEU A 432 6.21 -14.70 18.67
N THR A 433 7.10 -14.83 17.70
CA THR A 433 7.12 -14.06 16.45
C THR A 433 5.90 -14.41 15.59
N ALA A 434 5.58 -15.71 15.48
CA ALA A 434 4.37 -16.20 14.82
C ALA A 434 3.09 -15.80 15.57
N ARG A 435 3.12 -15.85 16.90
CA ARG A 435 1.95 -15.49 17.73
C ARG A 435 1.54 -14.03 17.52
N PHE A 436 2.51 -13.11 17.47
CA PHE A 436 2.23 -11.70 17.19
C PHE A 436 1.49 -11.54 15.86
N ALA A 437 2.00 -12.14 14.78
CA ALA A 437 1.38 -12.06 13.45
C ALA A 437 -0.02 -12.68 13.42
N GLN A 438 -0.24 -13.80 14.10
CA GLN A 438 -1.56 -14.44 14.21
C GLN A 438 -2.57 -13.56 14.94
N GLU A 439 -2.19 -12.97 16.07
CA GLU A 439 -3.07 -12.09 16.85
C GLU A 439 -3.37 -10.80 16.11
N PHE A 440 -2.36 -10.21 15.48
CA PHE A 440 -2.51 -9.02 14.66
C PHE A 440 -3.48 -9.27 13.49
N THR A 441 -3.35 -10.43 12.84
CA THR A 441 -4.25 -10.85 11.75
C THR A 441 -5.67 -11.10 12.26
N ALA A 442 -5.82 -11.77 13.41
CA ALA A 442 -7.13 -12.10 13.97
C ALA A 442 -7.90 -10.87 14.43
N ASP A 443 -7.21 -9.85 14.94
CA ASP A 443 -7.82 -8.63 15.48
C ASP A 443 -7.68 -7.42 14.55
N PHE A 444 -7.34 -7.66 13.28
CA PHE A 444 -7.05 -6.62 12.29
C PHE A 444 -8.22 -5.62 12.12
N ALA A 445 -9.46 -6.10 12.19
CA ALA A 445 -10.65 -5.24 12.11
C ALA A 445 -10.82 -4.32 13.34
N GLU A 446 -10.38 -4.76 14.52
CA GLU A 446 -10.36 -3.94 15.75
C GLU A 446 -9.22 -2.93 15.69
N LEU A 447 -8.04 -3.38 15.26
CA LEU A 447 -6.89 -2.53 15.00
C LEU A 447 -7.25 -1.43 13.99
N GLY A 448 -8.02 -1.72 12.95
CA GLY A 448 -8.51 -0.72 11.99
C GLY A 448 -9.51 0.28 12.56
N ARG A 449 -10.23 -0.07 13.64
CA ARG A 449 -11.10 0.88 14.36
C ARG A 449 -10.29 1.77 15.30
N LYS A 450 -9.26 1.23 15.95
CA LYS A 450 -8.36 1.99 16.81
C LYS A 450 -7.39 2.88 16.01
N TYR A 451 -6.88 2.35 14.91
CA TYR A 451 -5.90 2.96 14.02
C TYR A 451 -6.40 2.87 12.57
N PRO A 452 -7.07 3.92 12.05
CA PRO A 452 -7.71 3.92 10.74
C PRO A 452 -6.82 3.50 9.56
N VAL A 453 -5.49 3.66 9.67
CA VAL A 453 -4.52 3.21 8.65
C VAL A 453 -4.67 1.74 8.27
N TYR A 454 -5.02 0.85 9.20
CA TYR A 454 -5.17 -0.57 8.87
C TYR A 454 -6.46 -0.84 8.08
N ALA A 455 -7.52 -0.07 8.31
CA ALA A 455 -8.71 -0.11 7.48
C ALA A 455 -8.47 0.51 6.09
N ASP A 456 -7.59 1.51 6.00
CA ASP A 456 -7.13 2.09 4.73
C ASP A 456 -6.32 1.06 3.92
N LEU A 457 -5.39 0.37 4.58
CA LEU A 457 -4.60 -0.70 3.96
C LEU A 457 -5.50 -1.84 3.44
N ASP A 458 -6.53 -2.23 4.21
CA ASP A 458 -7.55 -3.19 3.76
C ASP A 458 -8.26 -2.73 2.48
N ASN A 459 -8.62 -1.45 2.42
CA ASN A 459 -9.24 -0.85 1.25
C ASN A 459 -8.29 -0.86 0.03
N LEU A 460 -6.99 -0.61 0.21
CA LEU A 460 -6.00 -0.69 -0.86
C LEU A 460 -5.85 -2.12 -1.42
N PHE A 461 -5.86 -3.15 -0.57
CA PHE A 461 -5.83 -4.54 -1.04
C PHE A 461 -7.11 -4.93 -1.78
N ARG A 462 -8.28 -4.48 -1.32
CA ARG A 462 -9.56 -4.68 -2.03
C ARG A 462 -9.53 -4.00 -3.40
N TRP A 463 -9.04 -2.76 -3.47
CA TRP A 463 -8.87 -2.06 -4.72
C TRP A 463 -7.89 -2.75 -5.68
N SER A 464 -6.82 -3.32 -5.14
CA SER A 464 -5.85 -4.07 -5.93
C SER A 464 -6.48 -5.32 -6.56
N ILE A 465 -7.37 -6.00 -5.84
CA ILE A 465 -8.17 -7.09 -6.39
C ILE A 465 -9.11 -6.58 -7.49
N VAL A 466 -9.81 -5.46 -7.28
CA VAL A 466 -10.69 -4.88 -8.31
C VAL A 466 -9.91 -4.50 -9.57
N ALA A 467 -8.75 -3.86 -9.42
CA ALA A 467 -7.86 -3.52 -10.52
C ALA A 467 -7.42 -4.77 -11.30
N ALA A 468 -7.06 -5.84 -10.59
CA ALA A 468 -6.72 -7.13 -11.20
C ALA A 468 -7.90 -7.76 -11.97
N LEU A 469 -9.11 -7.73 -11.40
CA LEU A 469 -10.32 -8.24 -12.06
C LEU A 469 -10.66 -7.46 -13.34
N VAL A 470 -10.49 -6.14 -13.31
CA VAL A 470 -10.68 -5.26 -14.48
C VAL A 470 -9.63 -5.57 -15.54
N HIS A 471 -8.35 -5.58 -15.17
CA HIS A 471 -7.23 -5.89 -16.07
C HIS A 471 -7.38 -7.26 -16.76
N GLN A 472 -7.73 -8.30 -16.00
CA GLN A 472 -7.95 -9.63 -16.56
C GLN A 472 -9.15 -9.65 -17.53
N SER A 473 -10.21 -8.89 -17.22
CA SER A 473 -11.41 -8.82 -18.05
C SER A 473 -11.19 -8.05 -19.34
N THR A 474 -10.42 -6.96 -19.30
CA THR A 474 -10.06 -6.16 -20.49
C THR A 474 -9.07 -6.92 -21.37
N ALA A 475 -8.05 -7.58 -20.79
CA ALA A 475 -7.08 -8.40 -21.55
C ALA A 475 -7.77 -9.54 -22.33
N ASN A 476 -8.71 -10.24 -21.70
CA ASN A 476 -9.51 -11.27 -22.36
C ASN A 476 -10.39 -10.74 -23.51
N SER A 477 -10.76 -9.45 -23.46
CA SER A 477 -11.58 -8.80 -24.49
C SER A 477 -10.74 -8.33 -25.70
N HIS A 478 -9.45 -8.00 -25.51
CA HIS A 478 -8.54 -7.50 -26.56
C HIS A 478 -7.81 -8.62 -27.34
N ALA A 479 -7.84 -9.87 -26.88
CA ALA A 479 -7.16 -10.99 -27.53
C ALA A 479 -7.78 -11.45 -28.86
N MET A 480 -8.83 -10.78 -29.37
CA MET A 480 -9.45 -11.06 -30.66
C MET A 480 -9.21 -9.90 -31.63
N PRO A 481 -8.64 -10.14 -32.84
CA PRO A 481 -8.55 -9.12 -33.86
C PRO A 481 -9.96 -8.76 -34.33
N SER A 482 -10.27 -7.47 -34.44
CA SER A 482 -11.51 -7.00 -35.06
C SER A 482 -11.49 -7.33 -36.56
N THR A 483 -11.81 -8.56 -36.92
CA THR A 483 -12.00 -8.92 -38.32
C THR A 483 -13.40 -8.52 -38.77
N SER A 484 -13.42 -7.55 -39.68
CA SER A 484 -14.49 -7.26 -40.66
C SER A 484 -15.76 -6.60 -40.11
N THR A 485 -16.58 -5.85 -40.85
CA THR A 485 -16.54 -5.20 -42.17
C THR A 485 -17.89 -4.47 -42.27
N THR A 486 -17.93 -3.39 -43.04
CA THR A 486 -19.12 -2.66 -43.52
C THR A 486 -20.46 -3.41 -43.47
N GLY A 487 -21.41 -2.86 -42.70
CA GLY A 487 -22.84 -3.17 -42.85
C GLY A 487 -23.69 -2.88 -41.61
N SER A 488 -24.66 -1.97 -41.77
CA SER A 488 -25.81 -1.66 -40.88
C SER A 488 -25.58 -0.76 -39.65
N ASP A 489 -26.55 0.15 -39.46
CA ASP A 489 -26.66 1.29 -38.51
C ASP A 489 -26.61 0.95 -37.00
N ALA A 490 -26.17 -0.24 -36.60
CA ALA A 490 -25.95 -0.54 -35.19
C ALA A 490 -24.54 -0.09 -34.82
N THR A 491 -24.39 1.02 -34.08
CA THR A 491 -23.09 1.38 -33.49
C THR A 491 -22.69 0.24 -32.55
N PRO A 492 -21.62 -0.53 -32.84
CA PRO A 492 -21.21 -1.59 -31.93
C PRO A 492 -20.86 -0.95 -30.59
N ARG A 493 -21.57 -1.33 -29.53
CA ARG A 493 -21.32 -0.83 -28.18
C ARG A 493 -19.96 -1.37 -27.75
N SER A 494 -18.94 -0.52 -27.84
CA SER A 494 -17.58 -0.87 -27.45
C SER A 494 -17.58 -1.32 -25.97
N PRO A 495 -16.84 -2.40 -25.62
CA PRO A 495 -16.66 -2.76 -24.22
C PRO A 495 -16.08 -1.60 -23.42
N TRP A 496 -16.50 -1.49 -22.16
CA TRP A 496 -16.01 -0.42 -21.30
C TRP A 496 -14.53 -0.62 -21.00
N THR A 497 -13.75 0.45 -21.15
CA THR A 497 -12.34 0.49 -20.75
C THR A 497 -12.07 1.74 -19.91
N PRO A 498 -11.22 1.65 -18.88
CA PRO A 498 -10.83 2.80 -18.07
C PRO A 498 -9.64 3.58 -18.68
N ALA A 499 -9.48 3.60 -20.01
CA ALA A 499 -8.29 4.09 -20.68
C ALA A 499 -7.97 5.57 -20.36
N GLU A 500 -8.99 6.43 -20.28
CA GLU A 500 -8.83 7.83 -19.91
C GLU A 500 -8.36 8.02 -18.46
N LEU A 501 -8.73 7.11 -17.55
CA LEU A 501 -8.25 7.11 -16.16
C LEU A 501 -6.79 6.66 -16.03
N LEU A 502 -6.23 6.01 -17.06
CA LEU A 502 -4.83 5.55 -17.07
C LEU A 502 -3.84 6.61 -17.55
N ARG A 503 -4.32 7.70 -18.17
CA ARG A 503 -3.48 8.80 -18.67
C ARG A 503 -2.55 9.34 -17.60
N SER A 504 -1.32 9.69 -17.94
CA SER A 504 -0.33 10.20 -16.97
C SER A 504 -0.55 11.66 -16.57
N ASP A 505 -1.34 12.43 -17.32
CA ASP A 505 -1.53 13.88 -17.17
C ASP A 505 -2.80 14.26 -16.39
N LEU A 506 -3.26 13.38 -15.50
CA LEU A 506 -4.45 13.63 -14.68
C LEU A 506 -4.13 14.58 -13.51
N THR A 507 -4.51 15.84 -13.66
CA THR A 507 -4.22 16.94 -12.71
C THR A 507 -4.96 16.86 -11.38
N TRP A 508 -5.99 16.01 -11.27
CA TRP A 508 -6.79 15.83 -10.06
C TRP A 508 -6.21 14.79 -9.09
N ILE A 509 -5.20 14.02 -9.52
CA ILE A 509 -4.52 13.05 -8.67
C ILE A 509 -3.58 13.81 -7.75
N GLN A 510 -3.85 13.74 -6.44
CA GLN A 510 -3.02 14.39 -5.44
C GLN A 510 -1.67 13.67 -5.30
N THR A 511 -0.58 14.45 -5.33
CA THR A 511 0.73 13.95 -4.98
C THR A 511 0.87 13.88 -3.46
N ALA A 512 1.29 12.74 -2.95
CA ALA A 512 1.58 12.52 -1.54
C ALA A 512 2.88 11.75 -1.42
N ARG A 513 3.96 12.47 -1.11
CA ARG A 513 5.30 11.87 -1.00
C ARG A 513 5.39 10.92 0.18
N ALA A 514 5.65 9.64 -0.09
CA ALA A 514 6.01 8.69 0.94
C ALA A 514 7.41 9.02 1.50
N ALA A 515 7.63 8.69 2.78
CA ALA A 515 8.96 8.85 3.37
C ALA A 515 9.97 7.96 2.63
N ARG A 516 11.16 8.50 2.37
CA ARG A 516 12.31 7.76 1.83
C ARG A 516 13.13 7.12 2.95
N TRP A 517 13.09 7.72 4.14
CA TRP A 517 13.85 7.28 5.30
C TRP A 517 12.98 7.31 6.55
N VAL A 518 13.19 6.35 7.45
CA VAL A 518 12.50 6.26 8.73
C VAL A 518 13.53 6.13 9.85
N PRO A 519 13.42 6.89 10.96
CA PRO A 519 14.30 6.69 12.10
C PRO A 519 14.21 5.27 12.66
N SER A 520 15.33 4.68 13.06
CA SER A 520 15.30 3.36 13.70
C SER A 520 14.50 3.39 14.99
N ILE A 521 13.49 2.53 15.04
CA ILE A 521 12.73 2.28 16.26
C ILE A 521 13.41 1.17 17.04
N ILE A 522 13.55 1.39 18.35
CA ILE A 522 14.15 0.45 19.30
C ILE A 522 13.34 0.56 20.58
N ASN A 523 13.00 -0.60 21.13
CA ASN A 523 12.51 -0.73 22.48
C ASN A 523 13.18 -1.94 23.12
N ASP A 524 13.12 -2.00 24.45
CA ASP A 524 13.76 -3.07 25.19
C ASP A 524 12.94 -3.51 26.41
N ARG A 525 13.20 -4.75 26.83
CA ARG A 525 12.66 -5.31 28.07
C ARG A 525 13.75 -6.09 28.79
N SER A 526 13.61 -6.17 30.12
CA SER A 526 14.55 -6.87 30.99
C SER A 526 13.93 -8.11 31.60
N ILE A 527 14.62 -9.25 31.51
CA ILE A 527 14.28 -10.52 32.19
C ILE A 527 15.52 -10.97 32.96
N ASP A 528 15.38 -11.26 34.25
CA ASP A 528 16.48 -11.75 35.11
C ASP A 528 17.80 -10.94 34.98
N ARG A 529 17.69 -9.60 34.94
CA ARG A 529 18.79 -8.63 34.76
C ARG A 529 19.49 -8.68 33.40
N ARG A 530 19.01 -9.47 32.43
CA ARG A 530 19.44 -9.46 31.02
C ARG A 530 18.52 -8.58 30.20
N GLN A 531 19.10 -7.79 29.28
CA GLN A 531 18.36 -6.89 28.40
C GLN A 531 18.15 -7.54 27.04
N PHE A 532 16.96 -7.38 26.47
CA PHE A 532 16.62 -7.86 25.14
C PHE A 532 16.21 -6.69 24.27
N VAL A 533 16.85 -6.59 23.12
CA VAL A 533 16.52 -5.63 22.07
C VAL A 533 16.01 -6.41 20.87
N ALA A 534 14.86 -6.00 20.34
CA ALA A 534 14.35 -6.53 19.08
C ALA A 534 14.62 -5.54 17.96
N VAL A 535 15.24 -6.01 16.88
CA VAL A 535 15.29 -5.31 15.59
C VAL A 535 14.18 -5.89 14.73
N VAL A 536 13.35 -5.03 14.17
CA VAL A 536 12.19 -5.44 13.38
C VAL A 536 12.34 -4.97 11.94
N SER A 537 12.26 -5.93 11.02
CA SER A 537 12.24 -5.73 9.57
C SER A 537 10.88 -6.12 9.01
N GLY A 538 10.66 -5.88 7.71
CA GLY A 538 9.44 -6.25 7.02
C GLY A 538 8.86 -5.17 6.15
N GLY A 539 7.55 -5.20 5.92
CA GLY A 539 6.92 -4.36 4.92
C GLY A 539 5.47 -4.66 4.60
N VAL A 540 5.05 -4.21 3.41
CA VAL A 540 3.82 -4.63 2.75
C VAL A 540 4.19 -5.29 1.43
N GLN A 541 3.52 -6.38 1.10
CA GLN A 541 3.62 -7.03 -0.19
C GLN A 541 2.22 -7.33 -0.71
N PHE A 542 2.01 -7.08 -2.00
CA PHE A 542 0.85 -7.56 -2.73
C PHE A 542 1.33 -8.12 -4.06
N ASP A 543 0.76 -9.25 -4.44
CA ASP A 543 1.04 -9.89 -5.72
C ASP A 543 -0.27 -10.44 -6.28
N HIS A 544 -0.66 -9.96 -7.46
CA HIS A 544 -1.83 -10.45 -8.17
C HIS A 544 -1.85 -11.99 -8.30
N SER A 545 -0.69 -12.63 -8.51
CA SER A 545 -0.64 -14.10 -8.60
C SER A 545 -1.02 -14.82 -7.30
N GLN A 546 -1.03 -14.11 -6.16
CA GLN A 546 -1.49 -14.63 -4.87
C GLN A 546 -2.99 -14.46 -4.66
N ILE A 547 -3.72 -13.77 -5.56
CA ILE A 547 -5.19 -13.73 -5.47
C ILE A 547 -5.68 -15.17 -5.56
N PRO A 548 -6.29 -15.70 -4.48
CA PRO A 548 -6.72 -17.09 -4.47
C PRO A 548 -7.79 -17.28 -5.53
N THR A 549 -7.78 -18.43 -6.21
CA THR A 549 -8.91 -18.83 -7.06
C THR A 549 -10.16 -18.79 -6.19
N PRO A 550 -11.13 -17.92 -6.50
CA PRO A 550 -12.23 -17.68 -5.58
C PRO A 550 -13.06 -18.96 -5.44
N ALA A 551 -13.37 -19.33 -4.19
CA ALA A 551 -14.27 -20.44 -3.92
C ALA A 551 -15.61 -20.14 -4.60
N THR A 552 -16.18 -21.11 -5.33
CA THR A 552 -17.47 -20.90 -5.99
C THR A 552 -18.60 -21.15 -4.98
N GLU A 553 -19.59 -20.26 -4.93
CA GLU A 553 -20.79 -20.50 -4.14
C GLU A 553 -21.46 -21.81 -4.55
N LYS A 554 -21.92 -22.59 -3.55
CA LYS A 554 -22.60 -23.87 -3.81
C LYS A 554 -23.95 -23.70 -4.50
N THR A 555 -24.56 -22.52 -4.40
CA THR A 555 -25.87 -22.24 -4.97
C THR A 555 -25.86 -20.81 -5.51
N PHE A 556 -25.98 -20.67 -6.83
CA PHE A 556 -26.05 -19.36 -7.47
C PHE A 556 -27.26 -18.57 -6.98
N ARG A 557 -27.04 -17.30 -6.65
CA ARG A 557 -28.10 -16.35 -6.33
C ARG A 557 -28.02 -15.17 -7.29
N LYS A 558 -29.10 -14.88 -8.01
CA LYS A 558 -29.11 -13.72 -8.90
C LYS A 558 -28.91 -12.43 -8.07
N PRO A 559 -27.92 -11.57 -8.39
CA PRO A 559 -27.59 -10.37 -7.63
C PRO A 559 -28.57 -9.23 -7.92
N SER A 560 -29.87 -9.52 -7.83
CA SER A 560 -30.98 -8.59 -8.10
C SER A 560 -30.95 -7.35 -7.21
N ASP A 561 -30.41 -7.47 -6.00
CA ASP A 561 -30.30 -6.35 -5.04
C ASP A 561 -29.26 -5.32 -5.48
N LEU A 562 -28.28 -5.72 -6.30
CA LEU A 562 -27.24 -4.82 -6.82
C LEU A 562 -27.63 -4.20 -8.16
N ALA A 563 -28.82 -4.49 -8.71
CA ALA A 563 -29.27 -3.85 -9.92
C ALA A 563 -29.59 -2.37 -9.66
N PRO A 564 -29.32 -1.46 -10.61
CA PRO A 564 -29.77 -0.09 -10.48
C PRO A 564 -31.30 -0.05 -10.36
N THR A 565 -31.80 0.74 -9.41
CA THR A 565 -33.26 0.94 -9.30
C THR A 565 -33.72 1.75 -10.52
N ALA A 566 -34.83 1.34 -11.15
CA ALA A 566 -35.34 2.00 -12.36
C ALA A 566 -35.59 3.49 -12.09
N GLY A 567 -34.95 4.37 -12.87
CA GLY A 567 -35.14 5.83 -12.81
C GLY A 567 -33.95 6.67 -12.30
N HIS A 568 -32.82 6.06 -11.91
CA HIS A 568 -31.65 6.83 -11.48
C HIS A 568 -30.70 7.14 -12.65
N ALA A 569 -30.52 8.43 -12.94
CA ALA A 569 -29.49 8.95 -13.84
C ALA A 569 -28.12 9.14 -13.14
N ASN A 570 -27.93 8.54 -11.96
CA ASN A 570 -26.74 8.73 -11.12
C ASN A 570 -25.82 7.51 -11.18
N TRP A 571 -24.51 7.78 -11.12
CA TRP A 571 -23.44 6.77 -11.12
C TRP A 571 -23.35 5.93 -9.83
N TRP A 572 -24.25 6.15 -8.87
CA TRP A 572 -24.39 5.39 -7.64
C TRP A 572 -25.84 5.35 -7.14
N TRP A 573 -26.18 4.35 -6.33
CA TRP A 573 -27.49 4.16 -5.70
C TRP A 573 -27.38 3.36 -4.40
N ASP A 574 -28.39 3.42 -3.53
CA ASP A 574 -28.46 2.58 -2.33
C ASP A 574 -29.32 1.35 -2.60
N ALA A 575 -28.75 0.17 -2.42
CA ALA A 575 -29.44 -1.11 -2.56
C ALA A 575 -30.14 -1.49 -1.25
N ALA A 576 -31.25 -2.22 -1.34
CA ALA A 576 -31.91 -2.78 -0.16
C ALA A 576 -30.98 -3.79 0.52
N SER A 577 -30.64 -3.55 1.79
CA SER A 577 -29.95 -4.55 2.61
C SER A 577 -30.89 -5.72 2.88
N ARG A 578 -30.46 -6.93 2.57
CA ARG A 578 -31.16 -8.16 2.97
C ARG A 578 -30.88 -8.52 4.42
#